data_AF-A0A6I6MK01-F1
#
_entry.id   AF-A0A6I6MK01-F1
#
_cell.length_a   1.000
_cell.length_b   1.000
_cell.length_c   1.000
_cell.angle_alpha   90.00
_cell.angle_beta   90.00
_cell.angle_gamma   90.00
#
_symmetry.space_group_name_H-M   'P 1'
#
loop_
_entity.id
_entity.type
_entity.pdbx_description
1 polymer ?
#
loop_
_entity_poly.entity_id
_entity_poly.type
_entity_poly.pdbx_seq_one_letter_code
_entity_poly.pdbx_strand_id
1 'polypeptide(L)' 'MTTSSTERSAIHSLTLRSAAAIAIAAAANQLGVTLPEGAAQELAAAAVDLIITLGLVGVAVGRTRARGPLV' A
#
# COMPACT_ATOMS: atom_id res chain seq x y z
N MET A 1 11.54 26.30 4.23
CA MET A 1 12.59 25.52 3.56
C MET A 1 12.10 24.08 3.50
N THR A 2 12.07 23.53 2.30
CA THR A 2 11.25 22.40 1.82
C THR A 2 11.48 21.08 2.55
N THR A 3 10.41 20.47 3.04
CA THR A 3 10.39 19.12 3.63
C THR A 3 10.92 18.11 2.63
N SER A 4 11.94 17.38 3.06
CA SER A 4 12.75 16.44 2.29
C SER A 4 11.94 15.30 1.64
N SER A 5 12.20 15.13 0.35
CA SER A 5 11.88 14.07 -0.61
C SER A 5 11.86 12.59 -0.15
N THR A 6 12.14 12.26 1.11
CA THR A 6 12.36 10.88 1.57
C THR A 6 11.06 10.09 1.76
N GLU A 7 9.97 10.72 2.21
CA GLU A 7 8.67 10.06 2.38
C GLU A 7 8.02 9.63 1.05
N ARG A 8 8.28 10.36 -0.04
CA ARG A 8 7.75 10.02 -1.37
C ARG A 8 8.41 8.76 -1.97
N SER A 9 9.58 8.37 -1.48
CA SER A 9 10.41 7.35 -2.11
C SER A 9 10.06 5.91 -1.73
N ALA A 10 9.48 5.66 -0.54
CA ALA A 10 9.16 4.29 -0.10
C ALA A 10 7.91 3.74 -0.79
N ILE A 11 6.92 4.61 -1.04
CA ILE A 11 5.65 4.27 -1.70
C ILE A 11 5.86 3.96 -3.20
N HIS A 12 6.89 4.54 -3.81
CA HIS A 12 7.32 4.25 -5.18
C HIS A 12 8.55 3.33 -5.24
N SER A 13 8.89 2.68 -4.12
CA SER A 13 10.02 1.75 -4.09
C SER A 13 9.74 0.58 -5.01
N LEU A 14 10.54 0.50 -6.08
CA LEU A 14 10.52 -0.60 -7.03
C LEU A 14 10.67 -1.95 -6.32
N THR A 15 11.42 -1.97 -5.22
CA THR A 15 11.65 -3.14 -4.35
C THR A 15 10.40 -3.58 -3.60
N LEU A 16 9.61 -2.65 -3.05
CA LEU A 16 8.37 -3.02 -2.34
C LEU A 16 7.33 -3.56 -3.31
N ARG A 17 7.17 -2.88 -4.45
CA ARG A 17 6.21 -3.28 -5.48
C ARG A 17 6.60 -4.62 -6.12
N SER A 18 7.89 -4.86 -6.38
CA SER A 18 8.36 -6.16 -6.89
C SER A 18 8.22 -7.28 -5.87
N ALA A 19 8.55 -7.04 -4.59
CA ALA A 19 8.35 -8.04 -3.53
C ALA A 19 6.86 -8.40 -3.37
N ALA A 20 5.97 -7.42 -3.40
CA ALA A 20 4.53 -7.64 -3.34
C ALA A 20 4.03 -8.43 -4.57
N ALA A 21 4.50 -8.10 -5.78
CA ALA A 21 4.14 -8.84 -6.97
C ALA A 21 4.62 -10.30 -6.92
N ILE A 22 5.84 -10.56 -6.43
CA ILE A 22 6.36 -11.91 -6.23
C ILE A 22 5.49 -12.68 -5.22
N ALA A 23 5.12 -12.04 -4.10
CA ALA A 23 4.26 -12.66 -3.11
C ALA A 23 2.87 -13.01 -3.68
N ILE A 24 2.29 -12.13 -4.50
CA ILE A 24 1.00 -12.36 -5.17
C ILE A 24 1.11 -13.49 -6.18
N ALA A 25 2.18 -13.51 -6.99
CA ALA A 25 2.41 -14.58 -7.96
C ALA A 25 2.60 -15.94 -7.26
N ALA A 26 3.36 -15.97 -6.16
CA ALA A 26 3.55 -17.19 -5.37
C ALA A 26 2.23 -17.68 -4.74
N ALA A 27 1.42 -16.77 -4.19
CA ALA A 27 0.11 -17.09 -3.64
C ALA A 27 -0.85 -17.63 -4.71
N ALA A 28 -0.91 -17.00 -5.88
CA ALA A 28 -1.75 -17.46 -6.98
C ALA A 28 -1.34 -18.86 -7.48
N ASN A 29 -0.03 -19.11 -7.58
CA ASN A 29 0.49 -20.43 -7.93
C ASN A 29 0.08 -21.50 -6.90
N GLN A 30 0.12 -21.20 -5.59
CA GLN A 30 -0.34 -22.13 -4.55
C GLN A 30 -1.85 -22.38 -4.60
N LEU A 31 -2.64 -21.42 -5.08
CA LEU A 31 -4.08 -21.54 -5.24
C LEU A 31 -4.49 -22.18 -6.57
N GLY A 32 -3.53 -22.52 -7.45
CA GLY A 32 -3.80 -23.07 -8.78
C GLY A 32 -4.40 -22.04 -9.76
N VAL A 33 -4.24 -20.75 -9.47
CA VAL A 33 -4.77 -19.65 -10.29
C VAL A 33 -3.68 -19.15 -11.24
N THR A 34 -3.99 -19.13 -12.53
CA THR A 34 -3.13 -18.52 -13.54
C THR A 34 -3.40 -17.02 -13.62
N LEU A 35 -2.37 -16.22 -13.33
CA LEU A 35 -2.43 -14.77 -13.47
C LEU A 35 -2.02 -14.36 -14.88
N PRO A 36 -2.77 -13.46 -15.55
CA PRO A 36 -2.33 -12.83 -16.80
C PRO A 36 -1.00 -12.10 -16.63
N GLU A 37 -0.27 -11.91 -17.73
CA GLU A 37 0.97 -11.13 -17.70
C GLU A 37 0.74 -9.73 -17.12
N GLY A 38 1.60 -9.32 -16.20
CA GLY A 38 1.49 -8.03 -15.51
C GLY A 38 0.43 -7.95 -14.40
N ALA A 39 -0.50 -8.90 -14.28
CA ALA A 39 -1.59 -8.83 -13.30
C ALA A 39 -1.08 -8.83 -11.84
N ALA A 40 -0.01 -9.57 -11.56
CA ALA A 40 0.62 -9.55 -10.23
C ALA A 40 1.18 -8.16 -9.86
N GLN A 41 1.70 -7.43 -10.84
CA GLN A 41 2.27 -6.09 -10.65
C GLN A 41 1.17 -5.05 -10.41
N GLU A 42 0.08 -5.13 -11.16
CA GLU A 42 -1.10 -4.27 -11.00
C GLU A 42 -1.80 -4.53 -9.67
N LEU A 43 -1.96 -5.80 -9.28
CA LEU A 43 -2.50 -6.17 -7.96
C LEU A 43 -1.61 -5.66 -6.83
N ALA A 44 -0.28 -5.75 -6.98
CA ALA A 44 0.67 -5.20 -6.01
C ALA A 44 0.51 -3.68 -5.87
N ALA A 45 0.37 -2.96 -6.99
CA ALA A 45 0.16 -1.52 -6.98
C ALA A 45 -1.17 -1.15 -6.29
N ALA A 46 -2.27 -1.79 -6.69
CA ALA A 46 -3.59 -1.56 -6.12
C ALA A 46 -3.65 -1.89 -4.61
N ALA A 47 -2.99 -2.97 -4.17
CA ALA A 47 -2.91 -3.34 -2.77
C ALA A 47 -2.16 -2.30 -1.93
N VAL A 48 -1.05 -1.77 -2.44
CA VAL A 48 -0.30 -0.71 -1.77
C VAL A 48 -1.15 0.57 -1.63
N ASP A 49 -1.80 0.99 -2.70
CA ASP A 49 -2.66 2.19 -2.67
C ASP A 49 -3.84 2.02 -1.71
N LEU A 50 -4.43 0.83 -1.66
CA LEU A 50 -5.51 0.51 -0.72
C LEU A 50 -5.03 0.61 0.74
N ILE A 51 -3.89 0.00 1.07
CA ILE A 51 -3.33 0.01 2.43
C ILE A 51 -3.02 1.44 2.87
N ILE A 52 -2.41 2.24 1.98
CA ILE A 52 -2.07 3.63 2.26
C ILE A 52 -3.34 4.44 2.49
N THR A 53 -4.34 4.28 1.61
CA THR A 53 -5.62 4.99 1.73
C THR A 53 -6.31 4.65 3.05
N LEU A 54 -6.37 3.37 3.41
CA LEU A 54 -6.92 2.93 4.70
C LEU A 54 -6.15 3.51 5.89
N GLY A 55 -4.81 3.51 5.83
CA GLY A 55 -3.97 4.11 6.85
C GLY A 55 -4.26 5.59 7.03
N LEU A 56 -4.36 6.35 5.93
CA LEU A 56 -4.69 7.78 5.95
C LEU A 56 -6.09 8.04 6.49
N VAL A 57 -7.09 7.23 6.10
CA VAL A 57 -8.44 7.31 6.65
C VAL A 57 -8.43 7.06 8.16
N GLY A 58 -7.72 6.02 8.62
CA GLY A 58 -7.56 5.72 10.04
C GLY A 58 -6.93 6.88 10.82
N VAL A 59 -5.87 7.50 10.28
CA VAL A 59 -5.24 8.68 10.86
C VAL A 59 -6.20 9.87 10.92
N ALA A 60 -6.98 10.12 9.86
CA ALA A 60 -7.97 11.18 9.83
C ALA A 60 -9.06 10.98 10.90
N VAL A 61 -9.56 9.74 11.05
CA VAL A 61 -10.53 9.39 12.09
C VAL A 61 -9.91 9.54 13.49
N GLY A 62 -8.67 9.08 13.70
CA GLY A 62 -7.96 9.24 14.97
C GLY A 62 -7.75 10.71 15.33
N ARG A 63 -7.35 11.54 14.36
CA ARG A 63 -7.14 12.99 14.55
C ARG A 63 -8.44 13.74 14.84
N THR A 64 -9.54 13.38 14.19
CA THR A 64 -10.85 13.99 14.48
C THR A 64 -11.32 13.65 15.88
N ARG A 65 -11.13 12.40 16.34
CA ARG A 65 -11.42 11.99 17.73
C ARG A 65 -10.52 12.70 18.75
N ALA A 66 -9.22 12.80 18.50
CA ALA A 66 -8.28 13.48 19.41
C ALA A 66 -8.51 15.00 19.51
N ARG A 67 -9.20 15.60 18.54
CA ARG A 67 -9.63 17.01 18.55
C ARG A 67 -11.02 17.21 19.16
N GLY A 68 -11.71 16.13 19.55
CA GLY A 68 -12.94 16.23 20.33
C GLY A 68 -12.65 16.82 21.71
N PRO A 69 -13.67 17.37 22.40
CA PRO A 69 -13.49 17.88 23.77
C PRO A 69 -12.89 16.78 24.65
N LEU A 70 -11.85 17.14 25.41
CA LEU A 70 -11.39 16.33 26.54
C LEU A 70 -12.47 16.43 27.62
N VAL A 71 -13.48 15.56 27.51
CA VAL A 71 -14.46 15.29 28.57
C VAL A 71 -14.06 14.05 29.33
#